data_AF-A0A662WEJ2-F1
#
_entry.id   AF-A0A662WEJ2-F1
#
_cell.length_a   1.000
_cell.length_b   1.000
_cell.length_c   1.000
_cell.angle_alpha   90.00
_cell.angle_beta   90.00
_cell.angle_gamma   90.00
#
_symmetry.space_group_name_H-M   'P 1'
#
loop_
_entity.id
_entity.type
_entity.pdbx_description
1 polymer ?
#
loop_
_entity_poly.entity_id
_entity_poly.type
_entity_poly.pdbx_seq_one_letter_code
_entity_poly.pdbx_strand_id
1 'polypeptide(L)'
;MEVISLVGVTVAVLGVVQSAWRTAGPLALLWLCYLSIVQCGQTFMQFQWDSFLLEVGFLAILLAKWWHNAASNELFETPSAVVWTIRFLFFKVMLLSGAVKIQSRCPTWLGLTALDFHFASQPLPLPFSWYALQVPPIINRLAVAVTLLIEGPWTFFLLAPHPTLRRVGAVQQIALQISILVTGNYNFFNLLTIILAATLLDFDKELPKTTT
;
A
#
# COMPACT_ATOMS: atom_id res chain seq x y z
N MET A 1 6.37 22.31 13.20
CA MET A 1 6.32 21.41 12.02
C MET A 1 7.70 21.08 11.53
N GLU A 2 8.52 22.07 11.16
CA GLU A 2 9.88 21.85 10.61
C GLU A 2 10.78 20.96 11.48
N VAL A 3 10.86 21.21 12.79
CA VAL A 3 11.68 20.39 13.70
C VAL A 3 11.21 18.93 13.73
N ILE A 4 9.90 18.69 13.79
CA ILE A 4 9.31 17.35 13.78
C ILE A 4 9.62 16.65 12.46
N SER A 5 9.51 17.37 11.34
CA SER A 5 9.86 16.86 10.01
C SER A 5 11.35 16.52 9.90
N LEU A 6 12.24 17.38 10.40
CA LEU A 6 13.69 17.13 10.38
C LEU A 6 14.08 15.93 11.24
N VAL A 7 13.48 15.78 12.42
CA VAL A 7 13.66 14.59 13.27
C VAL A 7 13.18 13.35 12.54
N GLY A 8 11.97 13.38 11.98
CA GLY A 8 11.41 12.27 11.20
C GLY A 8 12.29 11.87 10.02
N VAL A 9 12.74 12.84 9.22
CA VAL A 9 13.64 12.59 8.08
C VAL A 9 14.96 11.98 8.55
N THR A 10 15.55 12.51 9.62
CA THR A 10 16.83 12.00 10.16
C THR A 10 16.69 10.55 10.59
N VAL A 11 15.65 10.23 11.36
CA VAL A 11 15.41 8.85 11.83
C VAL A 11 15.11 7.91 10.67
N ALA A 12 14.37 8.36 9.65
CA ALA A 12 14.07 7.56 8.46
C ALA A 12 15.34 7.24 7.67
N VAL A 13 16.21 8.23 7.45
CA VAL A 13 17.50 8.06 6.76
C VAL A 13 18.39 7.09 7.54
N LEU A 14 18.48 7.23 8.86
CA LEU A 14 19.23 6.31 9.71
C LEU A 14 18.68 4.87 9.64
N GLY A 15 17.35 4.71 9.62
CA GLY A 15 16.69 3.41 9.42
C GLY A 15 17.01 2.74 8.08
N VAL A 16 17.17 3.52 7.01
CA VAL A 16 17.58 3.01 5.70
C VAL A 16 19.03 2.56 5.72
N VAL A 17 19.93 3.39 6.25
CA VAL A 17 21.39 3.15 6.22
C VAL A 17 21.83 2.07 7.22
N GLN A 18 21.21 2.02 8.40
CA GLN A 18 21.63 1.17 9.51
C GLN A 18 20.46 0.28 10.00
N SER A 19 20.67 -1.04 9.98
CA SER A 19 19.68 -2.01 10.48
C SER A 19 19.35 -1.83 11.97
N ALA A 20 20.27 -1.29 12.77
CA ALA A 20 20.07 -1.01 14.19
C ALA A 20 18.91 -0.04 14.47
N TRP A 21 18.60 0.84 13.51
CA TRP A 21 17.52 1.81 13.60
C TRP A 21 16.17 1.28 13.12
N ARG A 22 16.08 -0.01 12.78
CA ARG A 22 14.83 -0.69 12.37
C ARG A 22 14.14 -1.40 13.56
N THR A 23 14.37 -0.90 14.77
CA THR A 23 13.74 -1.41 16.00
C THR A 23 12.42 -0.70 16.30
N ALA A 24 11.64 -1.23 17.23
CA ALA A 24 10.33 -0.68 17.58
C ALA A 24 10.40 0.79 18.04
N GLY A 25 11.46 1.20 18.75
CA GLY A 25 11.64 2.56 19.24
C GLY A 25 11.71 3.64 18.14
N PRO A 26 12.69 3.57 17.23
CA PRO A 26 12.77 4.48 16.08
C PRO A 26 11.52 4.49 15.20
N LEU A 27 10.90 3.33 14.96
CA LEU A 27 9.65 3.24 14.20
C LEU A 27 8.48 3.91 14.93
N ALA A 28 8.39 3.76 16.25
CA ALA A 28 7.40 4.47 17.06
C ALA A 28 7.62 5.98 17.05
N LEU A 29 8.88 6.42 17.08
CA LEU A 29 9.22 7.84 16.94
C LEU A 29 8.80 8.39 15.56
N LEU A 30 9.08 7.65 14.48
CA LEU A 30 8.63 8.03 13.12
C LEU A 30 7.11 8.13 13.04
N TRP A 31 6.41 7.14 13.60
CA TRP A 31 4.95 7.12 13.63
C TRP A 31 4.39 8.33 14.41
N LEU A 32 4.94 8.63 15.59
CA LEU A 32 4.53 9.79 16.40
C LEU A 32 4.81 11.13 15.68
N CYS A 33 5.94 11.24 14.99
CA CYS A 33 6.27 12.42 14.19
C CYS A 33 5.25 12.61 13.07
N TYR A 34 4.93 11.55 12.32
CA TYR A 34 3.95 11.61 11.24
C TYR A 34 2.53 11.89 11.75
N LEU A 35 2.11 11.25 12.85
CA LEU A 35 0.82 11.49 13.49
C LEU A 35 0.69 12.95 13.92
N SER A 36 1.74 13.53 14.48
CA SER A 36 1.78 14.94 14.88
C SER A 36 1.59 15.86 13.67
N ILE A 37 2.23 15.52 12.54
CA ILE A 37 2.09 16.27 11.28
C ILE A 37 0.65 16.16 10.75
N VAL A 38 0.07 14.96 10.72
CA VAL A 38 -1.31 14.74 10.26
C VAL A 38 -2.31 15.51 11.12
N GLN A 39 -2.16 15.46 12.45
CA GLN A 39 -3.04 16.16 13.38
C GLN A 39 -2.95 17.68 13.24
N CYS A 40 -1.75 18.22 13.04
CA CYS A 40 -1.55 19.66 12.83
C CYS A 40 -1.96 20.11 11.42
N GLY A 41 -1.81 19.25 10.41
CA GLY A 41 -2.15 19.55 9.01
C GLY A 41 -3.64 19.48 8.70
N GLN A 42 -4.45 18.85 9.57
CA GLN A 42 -5.90 18.82 9.50
C GLN A 42 -6.41 18.45 8.10
N THR A 43 -7.28 19.27 7.51
CA THR A 43 -7.90 19.03 6.20
C THR A 43 -6.88 18.79 5.08
N PHE A 44 -5.66 19.35 5.19
CA PHE A 44 -4.61 19.17 4.18
C PHE A 44 -3.87 17.83 4.29
N MET A 45 -3.99 17.10 5.41
CA MET A 45 -3.33 15.80 5.65
C MET A 45 -4.33 14.67 5.91
N GLN A 46 -5.60 14.89 5.58
CA GLN A 46 -6.69 13.91 5.77
C GLN A 46 -6.93 13.05 4.52
N PHE A 47 -5.90 12.81 3.70
CA PHE A 47 -6.04 11.92 2.56
C PHE A 47 -5.99 10.45 2.99
N GLN A 48 -6.54 9.58 2.16
CA GLN A 48 -6.59 8.13 2.41
C GLN A 48 -5.19 7.54 2.65
N TRP A 49 -4.18 8.01 1.90
CA TRP A 49 -2.81 7.52 2.04
C TRP A 49 -2.14 7.91 3.36
N ASP A 50 -2.52 9.04 3.96
CA ASP A 50 -1.98 9.48 5.25
C ASP A 50 -2.45 8.55 6.37
N SER A 51 -3.74 8.24 6.37
CA SER A 51 -4.33 7.27 7.31
C SER A 51 -3.74 5.88 7.10
N PHE A 52 -3.56 5.46 5.85
CA PHE A 52 -2.96 4.16 5.54
C PHE A 52 -1.50 4.06 6.00
N LEU A 53 -0.70 5.11 5.84
CA LEU A 53 0.68 5.13 6.34
C LEU A 53 0.75 5.04 7.86
N LEU A 54 -0.16 5.70 8.58
CA LEU A 54 -0.25 5.58 10.04
C LEU A 54 -0.66 4.18 10.48
N GLU A 55 -1.63 3.55 9.79
CA GLU A 55 -2.06 2.17 10.10
C GLU A 55 -0.92 1.17 9.85
N VAL A 56 -0.23 1.26 8.70
CA VAL A 56 0.91 0.39 8.38
C VAL A 56 2.09 0.66 9.31
N GLY A 57 2.40 1.92 9.59
CA GLY A 57 3.48 2.31 10.50
C GLY A 57 3.26 1.77 11.91
N PHE A 58 2.02 1.80 12.42
CA PHE A 58 1.69 1.20 13.71
C PHE A 58 1.92 -0.32 13.71
N LEU A 59 1.47 -1.03 12.67
CA LEU A 59 1.71 -2.47 12.55
C LEU A 59 3.20 -2.82 12.39
N ALA A 60 3.99 -1.94 11.75
CA ALA A 60 5.44 -2.11 11.62
C ALA A 60 6.15 -2.05 12.99
N ILE A 61 5.66 -1.26 13.94
CA ILE A 61 6.19 -1.23 15.32
C ILE A 61 5.99 -2.59 15.99
N LEU A 62 4.82 -3.22 15.80
CA LEU A 62 4.50 -4.54 16.38
C LEU A 62 5.31 -5.68 15.72
N LEU A 63 5.72 -5.48 14.46
CA LEU A 63 6.56 -6.43 13.73
C LEU A 63 8.04 -6.31 14.09
N ALA A 64 8.48 -5.14 14.59
CA ALA A 64 9.89 -4.88 14.84
C ALA A 64 10.37 -5.44 16.18
N LYS A 65 11.65 -5.83 16.21
CA LYS A 65 12.35 -6.19 17.45
C LYS A 65 12.39 -4.97 18.39
N TRP A 66 12.07 -5.18 19.68
CA TRP A 66 12.06 -4.10 20.68
C TRP A 66 13.47 -3.59 21.00
N TRP A 67 14.48 -4.45 20.89
CA TRP A 67 15.88 -4.10 21.13
C TRP A 67 16.81 -4.68 20.05
N HIS A 68 17.83 -3.93 19.66
CA HIS A 68 18.86 -4.41 18.74
C HIS A 68 19.88 -5.27 19.50
N ASN A 69 19.69 -6.59 19.48
CA ASN A 69 20.69 -7.52 19.99
C ASN A 69 21.60 -7.96 18.84
N ALA A 70 22.82 -7.42 18.80
CA ALA A 70 23.85 -7.82 17.85
C ALA A 70 24.33 -9.29 18.02
N ALA A 71 24.01 -9.89 19.18
CA ALA A 71 24.47 -11.23 19.55
C ALA A 71 23.51 -12.37 19.21
N SER A 72 22.24 -12.10 18.85
CA SER A 72 21.27 -13.15 18.56
C SER A 72 20.99 -13.29 17.06
N ASN A 73 21.50 -14.38 16.49
CA ASN A 73 21.04 -14.96 15.23
C ASN A 73 19.64 -15.60 15.35
N GLU A 74 18.93 -15.36 16.45
CA GLU A 74 17.58 -15.86 16.66
C GLU A 74 16.62 -15.15 15.69
N LEU A 75 16.05 -15.96 14.81
CA LEU A 75 14.91 -15.63 13.97
C LEU A 75 13.85 -15.02 14.89
N PHE A 76 13.59 -13.71 14.71
CA PHE A 76 12.45 -13.11 15.37
C PHE A 76 11.21 -13.81 14.81
N GLU A 77 10.53 -14.61 15.64
CA GLU A 77 9.30 -15.25 15.21
C GLU A 77 8.28 -14.17 14.89
N THR A 78 7.99 -14.02 13.60
CA THR A 78 7.05 -13.01 13.13
C THR A 78 5.65 -13.36 13.64
N PRO A 79 5.00 -12.51 14.45
CA PRO A 79 3.68 -12.84 15.00
C PRO A 79 2.66 -13.00 13.87
N SER A 80 2.11 -14.21 13.72
CA SER A 80 1.15 -14.53 12.67
C SER A 80 -0.10 -13.63 12.71
N ALA A 81 -0.52 -13.21 13.90
CA ALA A 81 -1.62 -12.28 14.10
C ALA A 81 -1.37 -10.90 13.45
N VAL A 82 -0.14 -10.38 13.55
CA VAL A 82 0.24 -9.10 12.94
C VAL A 82 0.26 -9.22 11.42
N VAL A 83 0.80 -10.33 10.87
CA VAL A 83 0.79 -10.59 9.42
C VAL A 83 -0.64 -10.67 8.88
N TRP A 84 -1.54 -11.37 9.58
CA TRP A 84 -2.95 -11.42 9.18
C TRP A 84 -3.66 -10.07 9.30
N THR A 85 -3.28 -9.27 10.29
CA THR A 85 -3.78 -7.89 10.42
C THR A 85 -3.31 -7.02 9.26
N ILE A 86 -2.04 -7.14 8.83
CA ILE A 86 -1.51 -6.46 7.64
C ILE A 86 -2.28 -6.89 6.38
N ARG A 87 -2.57 -8.19 6.22
CA ARG A 87 -3.37 -8.69 5.09
C ARG A 87 -4.77 -8.12 5.08
N PHE A 88 -5.43 -8.14 6.23
CA PHE A 88 -6.77 -7.58 6.37
C PHE A 88 -6.77 -6.08 6.10
N LEU A 89 -5.75 -5.36 6.57
CA LEU A 89 -5.57 -3.94 6.29
C LEU A 89 -5.43 -3.67 4.79
N PHE A 90 -4.58 -4.44 4.12
CA PHE A 90 -4.38 -4.29 2.67
C PHE A 90 -5.66 -4.62 1.90
N PHE A 91 -6.33 -5.72 2.27
CA PHE A 91 -7.64 -6.09 1.75
C PHE A 91 -8.67 -4.97 1.95
N LYS A 92 -8.77 -4.40 3.16
CA LYS A 92 -9.69 -3.31 3.50
C LYS A 92 -9.47 -2.11 2.58
N VAL A 93 -8.22 -1.66 2.45
CA VAL A 93 -7.90 -0.48 1.64
C VAL A 93 -8.23 -0.69 0.17
N MET A 94 -7.86 -1.85 -0.40
CA MET A 94 -8.15 -2.15 -1.80
C MET A 94 -9.65 -2.30 -2.05
N LEU A 95 -10.36 -3.03 -1.18
CA LEU A 95 -11.80 -3.21 -1.29
C LEU A 95 -12.56 -1.89 -1.19
N LEU A 96 -12.19 -1.02 -0.26
CA LEU A 96 -12.80 0.30 -0.11
C LEU A 96 -12.51 1.21 -1.32
N SER A 97 -11.31 1.12 -1.91
CA SER A 97 -10.96 1.83 -3.15
C SER A 97 -11.87 1.43 -4.32
N GLY A 98 -12.20 0.13 -4.45
CA GLY A 98 -13.14 -0.35 -5.45
C GLY A 98 -14.59 -0.01 -5.10
N ALA A 99 -14.98 -0.18 -3.85
CA ALA A 99 -16.36 0.04 -3.38
C ALA A 99 -16.80 1.49 -3.58
N VAL A 100 -15.96 2.48 -3.29
CA VAL A 100 -16.31 3.90 -3.47
C VAL A 100 -16.57 4.24 -4.95
N LYS A 101 -15.87 3.59 -5.89
CA LYS A 101 -16.09 3.79 -7.34
C LYS A 101 -17.50 3.39 -7.74
N ILE A 102 -18.03 2.29 -7.20
CA ILE A 102 -19.39 1.82 -7.44
C ILE A 102 -20.42 2.63 -6.64
N GLN A 103 -20.15 2.84 -5.35
CA GLN A 103 -21.07 3.53 -4.42
C GLN A 103 -21.26 5.01 -4.77
N SER A 104 -20.28 5.64 -5.43
CA SER A 104 -20.40 7.02 -5.93
C SER A 104 -21.53 7.20 -6.95
N ARG A 105 -22.06 6.10 -7.53
CA ARG A 105 -23.06 6.10 -8.62
C ARG A 105 -22.64 6.96 -9.82
N CYS A 106 -21.34 7.15 -10.00
CA CYS A 106 -20.82 7.93 -11.12
C CYS A 106 -21.11 7.18 -12.43
N PRO A 107 -21.78 7.80 -13.42
CA PRO A 107 -22.09 7.16 -14.70
C PRO A 107 -20.86 6.64 -15.44
N THR A 108 -19.69 7.28 -15.26
CA THR A 108 -18.46 6.88 -15.94
C THR A 108 -17.83 5.62 -15.36
N TRP A 109 -17.91 5.41 -14.04
CA TRP A 109 -17.43 4.18 -13.40
C TRP A 109 -18.36 3.00 -13.74
N LEU A 110 -19.68 3.21 -13.68
CA LEU A 110 -20.67 2.19 -14.01
C LEU A 110 -20.72 1.88 -15.51
N GLY A 111 -20.50 2.89 -16.35
CA GLY A 111 -20.43 2.77 -17.82
C GLY A 111 -19.08 2.36 -18.38
N LEU A 112 -18.10 2.04 -17.52
CA LEU A 112 -16.73 1.66 -17.86
C LEU A 112 -15.93 2.71 -18.65
N THR A 113 -16.34 3.98 -18.66
CA THR A 113 -15.67 5.07 -19.39
C THR A 113 -14.82 5.96 -18.49
N ALA A 114 -14.64 5.61 -17.21
CA ALA A 114 -13.89 6.43 -16.26
C ALA A 114 -12.45 6.76 -16.73
N LEU A 115 -11.74 5.79 -17.31
CA LEU A 115 -10.37 6.02 -17.79
C LEU A 115 -10.27 6.84 -19.07
N ASP A 116 -11.37 7.03 -19.81
CA ASP A 116 -11.39 7.93 -20.98
C ASP A 116 -11.13 9.40 -20.57
N PHE A 117 -11.41 9.74 -19.32
CA PHE A 117 -11.22 11.09 -18.77
C PHE A 117 -10.16 11.16 -17.68
N HIS A 118 -9.96 10.07 -16.93
CA HIS A 118 -9.10 10.03 -15.75
C HIS A 118 -7.68 10.54 -16.00
N PHE A 119 -7.06 10.13 -17.12
CA PHE A 119 -5.67 10.50 -17.41
C PHE A 119 -5.49 12.00 -17.65
N ALA A 120 -6.55 12.70 -18.08
CA ALA A 120 -6.56 14.15 -18.26
C ALA A 120 -6.98 14.92 -17.00
N SER A 121 -7.80 14.32 -16.13
CA SER A 121 -8.42 14.99 -14.97
C SER A 121 -7.74 14.71 -13.63
N GLN A 122 -6.82 13.74 -13.56
CA GLN A 122 -6.05 13.47 -12.36
C GLN A 122 -5.17 14.67 -11.95
N PRO A 123 -4.90 14.87 -10.65
CA PRO A 123 -4.28 16.10 -10.14
C PRO A 123 -2.81 16.29 -10.53
N LEU A 124 -2.06 15.19 -10.71
CA LEU A 124 -0.63 15.20 -11.08
C LEU A 124 -0.36 14.21 -12.21
N PRO A 125 -0.73 14.56 -13.46
CA PRO A 125 -0.47 13.72 -14.62
C PRO A 125 1.02 13.68 -14.96
N LEU A 126 1.47 12.51 -15.40
CA LEU A 126 2.82 12.27 -15.92
C LEU A 126 2.80 12.31 -17.45
N PRO A 127 3.97 12.40 -18.12
CA PRO A 127 4.02 12.36 -19.58
C PRO A 127 3.34 11.10 -20.17
N PHE A 128 3.45 9.97 -19.49
CA PHE A 128 2.77 8.73 -19.87
C PHE A 128 1.24 8.78 -19.77
N SER A 129 0.68 9.67 -18.96
CA SER A 129 -0.77 9.89 -18.89
C SER A 129 -1.32 10.37 -20.24
N TRP A 130 -0.56 11.21 -20.95
CA TRP A 130 -0.97 11.70 -22.27
C TRP A 130 -1.04 10.56 -23.30
N TYR A 131 -0.07 9.65 -23.27
CA TYR A 131 -0.11 8.46 -24.13
C TYR A 131 -1.25 7.51 -23.73
N ALA A 132 -1.48 7.32 -22.42
CA ALA A 132 -2.58 6.50 -21.90
C ALA A 132 -3.96 7.07 -22.28
N LEU A 133 -4.09 8.39 -22.38
CA LEU A 133 -5.30 9.06 -22.85
C LEU A 133 -5.61 8.78 -24.32
N GLN A 134 -4.58 8.56 -25.15
CA GLN A 134 -4.73 8.38 -26.60
C GLN A 134 -5.02 6.95 -27.03
N VAL A 135 -4.94 6.00 -26.10
CA VAL A 135 -5.17 4.59 -26.39
C VAL A 135 -6.63 4.39 -26.84
N PRO A 136 -6.92 3.48 -27.79
CA PRO A 136 -8.29 3.20 -28.22
C PRO A 136 -9.27 3.04 -27.04
N PRO A 137 -10.48 3.64 -27.08
CA PRO A 137 -11.42 3.63 -25.95
C PRO A 137 -11.76 2.23 -25.43
N ILE A 138 -11.70 1.20 -26.29
CA ILE A 138 -11.91 -0.19 -25.88
C ILE A 138 -10.89 -0.65 -24.83
N ILE A 139 -9.62 -0.22 -24.95
CA ILE A 139 -8.56 -0.59 -24.00
C ILE A 139 -8.80 0.13 -22.67
N ASN A 140 -9.16 1.42 -22.70
CA ASN A 140 -9.51 2.15 -21.48
C ASN A 140 -10.70 1.52 -20.76
N ARG A 141 -11.74 1.10 -21.48
CA ARG A 141 -12.91 0.42 -20.91
C ARG A 141 -12.56 -0.93 -20.29
N LEU A 142 -11.73 -1.72 -20.98
CA LEU A 142 -11.20 -2.96 -20.41
C LEU A 142 -10.36 -2.70 -19.17
N ALA A 143 -9.53 -1.66 -19.18
CA ALA A 143 -8.72 -1.27 -18.02
C ALA A 143 -9.59 -0.81 -16.83
N VAL A 144 -10.72 -0.13 -17.06
CA VAL A 144 -11.70 0.17 -15.99
C VAL A 144 -12.25 -1.12 -15.39
N ALA A 145 -12.68 -2.06 -16.24
CA ALA A 145 -13.21 -3.34 -15.78
C ALA A 145 -12.16 -4.13 -14.98
N VAL A 146 -10.92 -4.21 -15.47
CA VAL A 146 -9.80 -4.86 -14.76
C VAL A 146 -9.51 -4.18 -13.43
N THR A 147 -9.52 -2.84 -13.38
CA THR A 147 -9.33 -2.10 -12.13
C THR A 147 -10.40 -2.45 -11.11
N LEU A 148 -11.68 -2.44 -11.50
CA LEU A 148 -12.80 -2.82 -10.63
C LEU A 148 -12.74 -4.29 -10.20
N LEU A 149 -12.24 -5.19 -11.05
CA LEU A 149 -12.03 -6.59 -10.70
C LEU A 149 -10.93 -6.75 -9.64
N ILE A 150 -9.77 -6.11 -9.85
CA ILE A 150 -8.61 -6.18 -8.94
C ILE A 150 -8.97 -5.58 -7.58
N GLU A 151 -9.55 -4.38 -7.56
CA GLU A 151 -9.92 -3.68 -6.32
C GLU A 151 -11.17 -4.26 -5.64
N GLY A 152 -11.97 -5.06 -6.33
CA GLY A 152 -13.20 -5.65 -5.79
C GLY A 152 -13.07 -7.16 -5.59
N PRO A 153 -13.69 -7.99 -6.46
CA PRO A 153 -13.72 -9.44 -6.28
C PRO A 153 -12.35 -10.11 -6.11
N TRP A 154 -11.33 -9.68 -6.85
CA TRP A 154 -10.01 -10.32 -6.76
C TRP A 154 -9.21 -9.86 -5.55
N THR A 155 -9.62 -8.79 -4.86
CA THR A 155 -9.00 -8.39 -3.59
C THR A 155 -9.16 -9.48 -2.52
N PHE A 156 -10.21 -10.31 -2.60
CA PHE A 156 -10.40 -11.47 -1.70
C PHE A 156 -9.29 -12.52 -1.81
N PHE A 157 -8.53 -12.57 -2.92
CA PHE A 157 -7.39 -13.47 -3.04
C PHE A 157 -6.29 -13.16 -2.01
N LEU A 158 -6.19 -11.91 -1.52
CA LEU A 158 -5.27 -11.55 -0.43
C LEU A 158 -5.58 -12.26 0.90
N LEU A 159 -6.84 -12.65 1.12
CA LEU A 159 -7.30 -13.37 2.32
C LEU A 159 -7.50 -14.86 2.08
N ALA A 160 -7.25 -15.36 0.87
CA ALA A 160 -7.50 -16.75 0.54
C ALA A 160 -6.64 -17.70 1.40
N PRO A 161 -7.18 -18.86 1.82
CA PRO A 161 -6.42 -19.83 2.61
C PRO A 161 -5.23 -20.39 1.80
N HIS A 162 -5.42 -20.59 0.49
CA HIS A 162 -4.43 -21.19 -0.39
C HIS A 162 -3.27 -20.22 -0.71
N PRO A 163 -1.99 -20.57 -0.44
CA PRO A 163 -0.84 -19.69 -0.69
C PRO A 163 -0.72 -19.22 -2.15
N THR A 164 -1.05 -20.10 -3.11
CA THR A 164 -1.05 -19.74 -4.54
C THR A 164 -2.00 -18.60 -4.86
N LEU A 165 -3.22 -18.62 -4.30
CA LEU A 165 -4.20 -17.55 -4.51
C LEU A 165 -3.71 -16.25 -3.87
N ARG A 166 -3.11 -16.30 -2.68
CA ARG A 166 -2.49 -15.12 -2.05
C ARG A 166 -1.40 -14.51 -2.90
N ARG A 167 -0.54 -15.34 -3.52
CA ARG A 167 0.49 -14.87 -4.45
C ARG A 167 -0.09 -14.17 -5.66
N VAL A 168 -1.12 -14.75 -6.28
CA VAL A 168 -1.86 -14.10 -7.37
C VAL A 168 -2.45 -12.77 -6.91
N GLY A 169 -3.06 -12.75 -5.72
CA GLY A 169 -3.60 -11.56 -5.08
C GLY A 169 -2.57 -10.46 -4.84
N ALA A 170 -1.35 -10.79 -4.44
CA ALA A 170 -0.29 -9.80 -4.27
C ALA A 170 0.28 -9.31 -5.62
N VAL A 171 0.52 -10.23 -6.58
CA VAL A 171 1.09 -9.89 -7.89
C VAL A 171 0.17 -8.98 -8.70
N GLN A 172 -1.14 -9.25 -8.72
CA GLN A 172 -2.09 -8.39 -9.43
C GLN A 172 -2.14 -6.98 -8.81
N GLN A 173 -1.97 -6.86 -7.48
CA GLN A 173 -1.94 -5.56 -6.81
C GLN A 173 -0.68 -4.80 -7.18
N ILE A 174 0.48 -5.47 -7.19
CA ILE A 174 1.74 -4.87 -7.66
C ILE A 174 1.59 -4.38 -9.11
N ALA A 175 1.01 -5.20 -9.99
CA ALA A 175 0.79 -4.84 -11.39
C ALA A 175 -0.13 -3.61 -11.53
N LEU A 176 -1.22 -3.56 -10.76
CA LEU A 176 -2.12 -2.40 -10.73
C LEU A 176 -1.38 -1.14 -10.25
N GLN A 177 -0.63 -1.24 -9.16
CA GLN A 177 0.08 -0.09 -8.57
C GLN A 177 1.21 0.43 -9.47
N ILE A 178 1.92 -0.45 -10.19
CA ILE A 178 2.90 -0.05 -11.20
C ILE A 178 2.20 0.69 -12.35
N SER A 179 1.07 0.17 -12.82
CA SER A 179 0.30 0.82 -13.90
C SER A 179 -0.15 2.23 -13.51
N ILE A 180 -0.64 2.37 -12.27
CA ILE A 180 -1.02 3.68 -11.70
C ILE A 180 0.20 4.59 -11.57
N LEU A 181 1.33 4.10 -11.04
CA LEU A 181 2.55 4.87 -10.86
C LEU A 181 3.15 5.39 -12.17
N VAL A 182 3.08 4.59 -13.25
CA VAL A 182 3.54 5.03 -14.57
C VAL A 182 2.61 6.09 -15.15
N THR A 183 1.31 5.99 -14.90
CA THR A 183 0.30 6.85 -15.52
C THR A 183 -0.15 8.02 -14.66
N GLY A 184 0.31 8.16 -13.42
CA GLY A 184 -0.03 9.27 -12.53
C GLY A 184 0.79 9.26 -11.24
N ASN A 185 0.79 10.38 -10.52
CA ASN A 185 1.52 10.51 -9.26
C ASN A 185 0.55 10.58 -8.06
N TYR A 186 0.60 9.56 -7.20
CA TYR A 186 -0.18 9.46 -5.96
C TYR A 186 0.72 9.45 -4.73
N ASN A 187 1.76 10.29 -4.75
CA ASN A 187 2.72 10.46 -3.67
C ASN A 187 3.41 9.12 -3.32
N PHE A 188 3.36 8.69 -2.06
CA PHE A 188 3.97 7.44 -1.60
C PHE A 188 3.00 6.24 -1.61
N PHE A 189 1.73 6.43 -1.98
CA PHE A 189 0.71 5.38 -1.87
C PHE A 189 1.03 4.14 -2.71
N ASN A 190 1.41 4.32 -3.97
CA ASN A 190 1.75 3.19 -4.85
C ASN A 190 2.98 2.44 -4.34
N LEU A 191 4.00 3.17 -3.86
CA LEU A 191 5.21 2.54 -3.31
C LEU A 191 4.90 1.76 -2.03
N LEU A 192 4.10 2.34 -1.12
CA LEU A 192 3.71 1.71 0.13
C LEU A 192 2.91 0.43 -0.12
N THR A 193 1.95 0.46 -1.05
CA THR A 193 1.15 -0.73 -1.42
C THR A 193 1.99 -1.81 -2.10
N ILE A 194 2.94 -1.44 -2.97
CA ILE A 194 3.89 -2.39 -3.59
C ILE A 194 4.78 -3.04 -2.51
N ILE A 195 5.34 -2.26 -1.59
CA ILE A 195 6.18 -2.78 -0.49
C ILE A 195 5.36 -3.73 0.39
N LEU A 196 4.10 -3.40 0.68
CA LEU A 196 3.22 -4.26 1.46
C LEU A 196 2.93 -5.59 0.75
N ALA A 197 2.62 -5.53 -0.55
CA ALA A 197 2.40 -6.71 -1.36
C ALA A 197 3.67 -7.59 -1.45
N ALA A 198 4.84 -7.00 -1.63
CA ALA A 198 6.12 -7.72 -1.64
C ALA A 198 6.41 -8.38 -0.29
N THR A 199 6.23 -7.65 0.82
CA THR A 199 6.38 -8.18 2.18
C THR A 199 5.47 -9.39 2.42
N LEU A 200 4.22 -9.35 1.95
CA LEU A 200 3.28 -10.46 2.07
C LEU A 200 3.70 -11.69 1.24
N LEU A 201 4.32 -11.50 0.08
CA LEU A 201 4.88 -12.58 -0.74
C LEU A 201 6.04 -13.27 -0.04
N ASP A 202 6.87 -12.52 0.68
CA ASP A 202 8.02 -13.08 1.41
C ASP A 202 7.56 -13.90 2.62
N PHE A 203 6.58 -13.44 3.40
CA PHE A 203 5.97 -14.25 4.45
C PHE A 203 5.36 -15.57 3.93
N ASP A 204 4.85 -15.57 2.70
CA ASP A 204 4.30 -16.77 2.04
C ASP A 204 5.37 -17.74 1.51
N LYS A 205 6.64 -17.37 1.50
CA LYS A 205 7.77 -18.27 1.23
C LYS A 205 8.26 -18.94 2.50
N GLU A 206 8.17 -18.26 3.63
CA GLU A 206 8.68 -18.70 4.93
C GLU A 206 7.73 -19.65 5.68
N LEU A 207 6.44 -19.68 5.32
CA LEU A 207 5.50 -20.65 5.90
C LEU A 207 5.95 -22.08 5.55
N PRO A 208 6.02 -23.01 6.53
CA PRO A 208 6.28 -24.42 6.26
C PRO A 208 5.27 -24.90 5.22
N LYS A 209 5.76 -25.54 4.16
CA LYS A 209 4.87 -26.29 3.27
C LYS A 209 4.19 -27.33 4.15
N THR A 210 2.94 -27.09 4.51
CA THR A 210 2.10 -28.11 5.14
C THR A 210 2.06 -29.29 4.17
N THR A 211 2.87 -30.30 4.47
CA THR A 211 2.77 -31.62 3.86
C THR A 211 1.36 -32.11 4.10
N THR A 212 0.69 -32.38 2.98
CA THR A 212 -0.58 -33.10 2.85
C THR A 212 -0.68 -34.31 3.74
#